data_AF-A0A9W6CSN8-F1
#
_entry.id   AF-A0A9W6CSN8-F1
#
_cell.length_a   1.000
_cell.length_b   1.000
_cell.length_c   1.000
_cell.angle_alpha   90.00
_cell.angle_beta   90.00
_cell.angle_gamma   90.00
#
_symmetry.space_group_name_H-M   'P 1'
#
loop_
_entity.id
_entity.type
_entity.pdbx_description
1 polymer ?
#
loop_
_entity_poly.entity_id
_entity_poly.type
_entity_poly.pdbx_seq_one_letter_code
_entity_poly.pdbx_strand_id
1 'polypeptide(L)'
;MTPAQAEEMIRLRLHINALWEYLEKDVEAREALRLADKMADDVSALRKIISEQTKEASEFSQRYMAAVCAVGYASYFAIWTLTKESLTPFQIGVAGISGLISVAAYSIWTMGTMIFMSLQMFKYADLVTQQLMPDEFIRNFNTLKETEVKLSAIIRPLWVVFILISLLSILVGAVVLGVAFIRLATH
;
A
#
# COMPACT_ATOMS: atom_id res chain seq x y z
N MET A 1 51.01 0.31 -59.59
CA MET A 1 50.06 1.21 -58.89
C MET A 1 50.59 2.61 -59.04
N THR A 2 49.86 3.46 -59.76
CA THR A 2 50.32 4.83 -60.00
C THR A 2 50.13 5.68 -58.74
N PRO A 3 50.90 6.77 -58.57
CA PRO A 3 50.71 7.69 -57.45
C PRO A 3 49.27 8.21 -57.34
N ALA A 4 48.62 8.46 -58.49
CA ALA A 4 47.22 8.85 -58.55
C ALA A 4 46.26 7.78 -58.00
N GLN A 5 46.50 6.49 -58.29
CA GLN A 5 45.70 5.39 -57.74
C GLN A 5 45.89 5.24 -56.23
N ALA A 6 47.09 5.56 -55.70
CA ALA A 6 47.36 5.53 -54.27
C ALA A 6 46.62 6.64 -53.53
N GLU A 7 46.61 7.85 -54.09
CA GLU A 7 45.93 9.01 -53.50
C GLU A 7 44.39 8.82 -53.49
N GLU A 8 43.84 8.25 -54.57
CA GLU A 8 42.41 7.95 -54.65
C GLU A 8 41.97 6.89 -53.64
N MET A 9 42.79 5.86 -53.40
CA MET A 9 42.51 4.84 -52.37
C MET A 9 42.54 5.41 -50.95
N ILE A 10 43.47 6.32 -50.66
CA ILE A 10 43.53 6.99 -49.35
C ILE A 10 42.28 7.83 -49.14
N ARG A 11 41.85 8.60 -50.16
CA ARG A 11 40.63 9.41 -50.11
C ARG A 11 39.38 8.56 -49.88
N LEU A 12 39.23 7.44 -50.59
CA LEU A 12 38.10 6.53 -50.42
C LEU A 12 38.07 5.92 -49.02
N ARG A 13 39.23 5.52 -48.48
CA ARG A 13 39.31 4.94 -47.13
C ARG A 13 38.93 5.95 -46.04
N LEU A 14 39.32 7.21 -46.19
CA LEU A 14 38.90 8.28 -45.29
C LEU A 14 37.38 8.50 -45.35
N HIS A 15 36.80 8.48 -46.54
CA HIS A 15 35.34 8.63 -46.73
C HIS A 15 34.56 7.45 -46.14
N ILE A 16 35.06 6.23 -46.31
CA ILE A 16 34.46 5.01 -45.72
C ILE A 16 34.50 5.06 -44.19
N ASN A 17 35.62 5.47 -43.61
CA ASN A 17 35.74 5.60 -42.15
C ASN A 17 34.79 6.66 -41.59
N ALA A 18 34.65 7.80 -42.28
CA ALA A 18 33.71 8.86 -41.88
C ALA A 18 32.24 8.41 -41.97
N LEU A 19 31.90 7.62 -43.00
CA LEU A 19 30.56 7.03 -43.14
C LEU A 19 30.29 5.98 -42.05
N TRP A 20 31.30 5.18 -41.69
CA TRP A 20 31.18 4.22 -40.60
C TRP A 20 30.94 4.90 -39.25
N GLU A 21 31.70 5.95 -38.94
CA GLU A 21 31.51 6.73 -37.71
C GLU A 21 30.12 7.41 -37.67
N TYR A 22 29.62 7.87 -38.81
CA TYR A 22 28.27 8.43 -38.92
C TYR A 22 27.18 7.36 -38.72
N LEU A 23 27.35 6.17 -39.32
CA LEU A 23 26.45 5.04 -39.15
C LEU A 23 26.44 4.50 -37.71
N GLU A 24 27.60 4.42 -37.07
CA GLU A 24 27.73 4.00 -35.68
C GLU A 24 27.00 4.97 -34.74
N LYS A 25 27.15 6.29 -34.97
CA LYS A 25 26.38 7.33 -34.27
C LYS A 25 24.87 7.23 -34.51
N ASP A 26 24.43 6.87 -35.73
CA ASP A 26 23.00 6.66 -36.02
C ASP A 26 22.45 5.40 -35.31
N VAL A 27 23.25 4.33 -35.23
CA VAL A 27 22.89 3.11 -34.49
C VAL A 27 22.80 3.38 -32.99
N GLU A 28 23.79 4.05 -32.40
CA GLU A 28 23.77 4.44 -30.98
C GLU A 28 22.58 5.35 -30.66
N ALA A 29 22.28 6.33 -31.54
CA ALA A 29 21.13 7.21 -31.38
C ALA A 29 19.80 6.44 -31.45
N ARG A 30 19.67 5.47 -32.36
CA ARG A 30 18.48 4.59 -32.45
C ARG A 30 18.35 3.67 -31.24
N GLU A 31 19.46 3.13 -30.72
CA GLU A 31 19.42 2.33 -29.50
C GLU A 31 19.03 3.16 -28.28
N ALA A 32 19.57 4.38 -28.15
CA ALA A 32 19.20 5.32 -27.10
C ALA A 32 17.70 5.71 -27.18
N LEU A 33 17.18 5.97 -28.39
CA LEU A 33 15.75 6.22 -28.61
C LEU A 33 14.90 5.01 -28.23
N ARG A 34 15.29 3.81 -28.67
CA ARG A 34 14.55 2.58 -28.32
C ARG A 34 14.54 2.33 -26.80
N LEU A 35 15.64 2.66 -26.13
CA LEU A 35 15.75 2.53 -24.68
C LEU A 35 14.89 3.59 -23.97
N ALA A 36 14.87 4.83 -24.47
CA ALA A 36 14.00 5.89 -23.97
C ALA A 36 12.51 5.56 -24.16
N ASP A 37 12.11 5.04 -25.33
CA ASP A 37 10.73 4.59 -25.61
C ASP A 37 10.33 3.46 -24.66
N LYS A 38 11.21 2.47 -24.48
CA LYS A 38 10.97 1.37 -23.54
C LYS A 38 10.81 1.88 -22.10
N MET A 39 11.63 2.84 -21.67
CA MET A 39 11.51 3.46 -20.35
C MET A 39 10.20 4.26 -20.20
N ALA A 40 9.76 4.95 -21.25
CA ALA A 40 8.48 5.66 -21.26
C ALA A 40 7.30 4.67 -21.12
N ASP A 41 7.36 3.55 -21.85
CA ASP A 41 6.38 2.48 -21.75
C ASP A 41 6.34 1.87 -20.34
N ASP A 42 7.51 1.55 -19.76
CA ASP A 42 7.62 1.00 -18.39
C ASP A 42 7.05 1.97 -17.34
N VAL A 43 7.30 3.28 -17.47
CA VAL A 43 6.74 4.31 -16.59
C VAL A 43 5.22 4.41 -16.74
N SER A 44 4.70 4.32 -17.97
CA SER A 44 3.25 4.35 -18.23
C SER A 44 2.54 3.13 -17.62
N ALA A 45 3.15 1.94 -17.76
CA ALA A 45 2.65 0.71 -17.18
C ALA A 45 2.68 0.76 -15.65
N LEU A 46 3.77 1.26 -15.05
CA LEU A 46 3.87 1.48 -13.60
C LEU A 46 2.80 2.44 -13.10
N ARG A 47 2.56 3.56 -13.78
CA ARG A 47 1.49 4.51 -13.42
C ARG A 47 0.12 3.84 -13.42
N LYS A 48 -0.15 2.97 -14.40
CA LYS A 48 -1.39 2.19 -14.48
C LYS A 48 -1.51 1.16 -13.36
N ILE A 49 -0.45 0.40 -13.09
CA ILE A 49 -0.45 -0.58 -11.98
C ILE A 49 -0.68 0.12 -10.64
N ILE A 50 -0.01 1.26 -10.41
CA ILE A 50 -0.18 2.04 -9.18
C ILE A 50 -1.63 2.49 -9.06
N SER A 51 -2.26 2.99 -10.13
CA SER A 51 -3.66 3.46 -10.09
C SER A 51 -4.68 2.34 -9.92
N GLU A 52 -4.43 1.16 -10.50
CA GLU A 52 -5.30 -0.01 -10.37
C GLU A 52 -5.16 -0.68 -8.99
N GLN A 53 -3.92 -0.91 -8.52
CA GLN A 53 -3.68 -1.54 -7.21
C GLN A 53 -4.14 -0.68 -6.03
N THR A 54 -4.05 0.65 -6.13
CA THR A 54 -4.58 1.53 -5.07
C THR A 54 -6.09 1.41 -4.92
N LYS A 55 -6.81 1.05 -5.98
CA LYS A 55 -8.27 0.97 -5.97
C LYS A 55 -8.79 -0.37 -5.44
N GLU A 56 -8.26 -1.49 -5.90
CA GLU A 56 -8.84 -2.80 -5.57
C GLU A 56 -8.45 -3.34 -4.20
N ALA A 57 -7.17 -3.26 -3.82
CA ALA A 57 -6.68 -3.88 -2.58
C ALA A 57 -7.18 -3.14 -1.32
N SER A 58 -7.35 -1.82 -1.41
CA SER A 58 -7.85 -0.99 -0.31
C SER A 58 -9.34 -1.22 -0.04
N GLU A 59 -10.15 -1.31 -1.09
CA GLU A 59 -11.61 -1.34 -0.95
C GLU A 59 -12.14 -2.67 -0.40
N PHE A 60 -11.61 -3.81 -0.83
CA PHE A 60 -12.19 -5.11 -0.48
C PHE A 60 -11.95 -5.48 0.99
N SER A 61 -10.68 -5.40 1.44
CA SER A 61 -10.32 -5.82 2.80
C SER A 61 -10.88 -4.89 3.88
N GLN A 62 -10.93 -3.58 3.62
CA GLN A 62 -11.44 -2.61 4.61
C GLN A 62 -12.95 -2.70 4.76
N ARG A 63 -13.69 -2.81 3.64
CA ARG A 63 -15.16 -2.93 3.69
C ARG A 63 -15.60 -4.21 4.38
N TYR A 64 -14.93 -5.32 4.10
CA TYR A 64 -15.24 -6.61 4.74
C TYR A 64 -15.00 -6.55 6.26
N MET A 65 -13.82 -6.09 6.69
CA MET A 65 -13.51 -5.98 8.13
C MET A 65 -14.45 -5.01 8.85
N ALA A 66 -14.76 -3.86 8.24
CA ALA A 66 -15.71 -2.91 8.80
C ALA A 66 -17.11 -3.52 8.98
N ALA A 67 -17.60 -4.28 7.99
CA ALA A 67 -18.89 -4.95 8.08
C ALA A 67 -18.91 -6.02 9.19
N VAL A 68 -17.88 -6.87 9.25
CA VAL A 68 -17.75 -7.91 10.28
C VAL A 68 -17.70 -7.28 11.68
N CYS A 69 -16.90 -6.23 11.87
CA CYS A 69 -16.83 -5.51 13.14
C CYS A 69 -18.16 -4.86 13.51
N ALA A 70 -18.85 -4.21 12.56
CA ALA A 70 -20.15 -3.60 12.81
C ALA A 70 -21.19 -4.63 13.29
N VAL A 71 -21.27 -5.78 12.62
CA VAL A 71 -22.16 -6.89 13.01
C VAL A 71 -21.76 -7.46 14.38
N GLY A 72 -20.46 -7.64 14.63
CA GLY A 72 -19.95 -8.13 15.90
C GLY A 72 -20.30 -7.22 17.08
N TYR A 73 -20.04 -5.92 16.96
CA TYR A 73 -20.38 -4.95 18.00
C TYR A 73 -21.88 -4.77 18.17
N ALA A 74 -22.66 -4.78 17.07
CA ALA A 74 -24.12 -4.74 17.16
C ALA A 74 -24.67 -5.93 17.96
N SER A 75 -24.15 -7.13 17.69
CA SER A 75 -24.52 -8.34 18.42
C SER A 75 -24.13 -8.25 19.90
N TYR A 76 -22.93 -7.75 20.19
CA TYR A 76 -22.45 -7.54 21.55
C TYR A 76 -23.37 -6.59 22.34
N PHE A 77 -23.70 -5.43 21.77
CA PHE A 77 -24.55 -4.44 22.43
C PHE A 77 -26.01 -4.89 22.54
N ALA A 78 -26.50 -5.71 21.60
CA ALA A 78 -27.80 -6.33 21.71
C ALA A 78 -27.87 -7.27 22.93
N ILE A 79 -26.89 -8.19 23.07
CA ILE A 79 -26.83 -9.11 24.23
C ILE A 79 -26.68 -8.30 25.52
N TRP A 80 -25.78 -7.32 25.54
CA TRP A 80 -25.61 -6.42 26.68
C TRP A 80 -26.94 -5.83 27.15
N THR A 81 -27.73 -5.28 26.22
CA THR A 81 -29.00 -4.61 26.52
C THR A 81 -30.02 -5.56 27.14
N LEU A 82 -30.02 -6.82 26.70
CA LEU A 82 -30.88 -7.88 27.24
C LEU A 82 -30.42 -8.37 28.61
N THR A 83 -29.11 -8.47 28.85
CA THR A 83 -28.58 -9.09 30.07
C THR A 83 -28.25 -8.11 31.19
N LYS A 84 -28.11 -6.81 30.91
CA LYS A 84 -27.58 -5.82 31.87
C LYS A 84 -28.28 -5.79 33.23
N GLU A 85 -29.58 -6.06 33.28
CA GLU A 85 -30.37 -6.03 34.52
C GLU A 85 -30.12 -7.27 35.39
N SER A 86 -29.66 -8.38 34.78
CA SER A 86 -29.31 -9.62 35.47
C SER A 86 -27.86 -9.66 35.98
N LEU A 87 -27.05 -8.66 35.62
CA LEU A 87 -25.63 -8.59 35.93
C LEU A 87 -25.38 -7.89 37.27
N THR A 88 -24.34 -8.33 37.98
CA THR A 88 -23.85 -7.59 39.15
C THR A 88 -23.17 -6.28 38.71
N PRO A 89 -23.10 -5.24 39.58
CA PRO A 89 -22.44 -3.98 39.24
C PRO A 89 -20.99 -4.15 38.75
N PHE A 90 -20.26 -5.13 39.30
CA PHE A 90 -18.91 -5.47 38.86
C PHE A 90 -18.89 -6.04 37.44
N GLN A 91 -19.80 -6.97 37.12
CA GLN A 91 -19.88 -7.56 35.78
C GLN A 91 -20.28 -6.53 34.72
N ILE A 92 -21.19 -5.62 35.06
CA ILE A 92 -21.53 -4.46 34.22
C ILE A 92 -20.24 -3.65 33.96
N GLY A 93 -19.50 -3.29 35.00
CA GLY A 93 -18.24 -2.57 34.85
C GLY A 93 -17.25 -3.27 33.91
N VAL A 94 -17.01 -4.57 34.12
CA VAL A 94 -16.07 -5.36 33.31
C VAL A 94 -16.51 -5.44 31.85
N ALA A 95 -17.76 -5.84 31.57
CA ALA A 95 -18.21 -5.99 30.19
C ALA A 95 -18.35 -4.63 29.48
N GLY A 96 -18.69 -3.54 30.19
CA GLY A 96 -18.78 -2.21 29.63
C GLY A 96 -17.41 -1.65 29.25
N ILE A 97 -16.46 -1.71 30.17
CA ILE A 97 -15.07 -1.28 29.94
C ILE A 97 -14.42 -2.12 28.84
N SER A 98 -14.66 -3.43 28.85
CA SER A 98 -14.11 -4.33 27.83
C SER A 98 -14.64 -4.02 26.42
N GLY A 99 -15.95 -3.76 26.28
CA GLY A 99 -16.52 -3.30 25.02
C GLY A 99 -15.88 -1.97 24.56
N LEU A 100 -15.72 -1.01 25.47
CA LEU A 100 -15.16 0.30 25.18
C LEU A 100 -13.68 0.23 24.75
N ILE A 101 -12.85 -0.53 25.48
CA ILE A 101 -11.44 -0.73 25.15
C ILE A 101 -11.32 -1.39 23.77
N SER A 102 -12.15 -2.41 23.50
CA SER A 102 -12.14 -3.09 22.19
C SER A 102 -12.44 -2.13 21.04
N VAL A 103 -13.52 -1.34 21.15
CA VAL A 103 -13.93 -0.36 20.13
C VAL A 103 -12.89 0.73 19.98
N ALA A 104 -12.35 1.26 21.09
CA ALA A 104 -11.36 2.33 21.06
C ALA A 104 -10.07 1.86 20.38
N ALA A 105 -9.55 0.67 20.74
CA ALA A 105 -8.36 0.10 20.14
C ALA A 105 -8.53 -0.11 18.62
N TYR A 106 -9.67 -0.69 18.21
CA TYR A 106 -9.98 -0.88 16.79
C TYR A 106 -10.11 0.45 16.04
N SER A 107 -10.78 1.44 16.62
CA SER A 107 -11.01 2.75 16.00
C SER A 107 -9.72 3.54 15.84
N ILE A 108 -8.89 3.61 16.88
CA ILE A 108 -7.58 4.28 16.85
C ILE A 108 -6.71 3.67 15.75
N TRP A 109 -6.66 2.33 15.70
CA TRP A 109 -5.91 1.64 14.67
C TRP A 109 -6.43 1.96 13.26
N THR A 110 -7.74 1.83 13.05
CA THR A 110 -8.37 2.05 11.74
C THR A 110 -8.14 3.47 11.24
N MET A 111 -8.37 4.48 12.09
CA MET A 111 -8.07 5.88 11.77
C MET A 111 -6.59 6.09 11.46
N GLY A 112 -5.69 5.51 12.25
CA GLY A 112 -4.24 5.57 12.01
C GLY A 112 -3.85 5.01 10.64
N THR A 113 -4.40 3.85 10.25
CA THR A 113 -4.14 3.26 8.94
C THR A 113 -4.71 4.08 7.79
N MET A 114 -5.91 4.66 7.94
CA MET A 114 -6.51 5.54 6.94
C MET A 114 -5.67 6.80 6.73
N ILE A 115 -5.20 7.43 7.82
CA ILE A 115 -4.31 8.59 7.75
C ILE A 115 -3.01 8.20 7.05
N PHE A 116 -2.39 7.07 7.44
CA PHE A 116 -1.17 6.58 6.82
C PHE A 116 -1.34 6.34 5.31
N MET A 117 -2.38 5.60 4.90
CA MET A 117 -2.67 5.33 3.49
C MET A 117 -2.94 6.62 2.71
N SER A 118 -3.68 7.56 3.29
CA SER A 118 -3.97 8.87 2.66
C SER A 118 -2.68 9.66 2.44
N LEU A 119 -1.80 9.72 3.44
CA LEU A 119 -0.50 10.39 3.33
C LEU A 119 0.39 9.74 2.26
N GLN A 120 0.38 8.41 2.15
CA GLN A 120 1.12 7.72 1.08
C GLN A 120 0.52 8.01 -0.30
N MET A 121 -0.81 7.97 -0.42
CA MET A 121 -1.49 8.34 -1.67
C MET A 121 -1.15 9.76 -2.12
N PHE A 122 -1.10 10.73 -1.20
CA PHE A 122 -0.67 12.09 -1.54
C PHE A 122 0.77 12.15 -2.07
N LYS A 123 1.69 11.37 -1.51
CA LYS A 123 3.09 11.30 -1.99
C LYS A 123 3.18 10.67 -3.38
N TYR A 124 2.43 9.60 -3.63
CA TYR A 124 2.37 8.97 -4.95
C TYR A 124 1.69 9.88 -5.98
N ALA A 125 0.61 10.56 -5.60
CA ALA A 125 -0.07 11.51 -6.47
C ALA A 125 0.87 12.68 -6.85
N ASP A 126 1.57 13.27 -5.86
CA ASP A 126 2.54 14.33 -6.10
C ASP A 126 3.64 13.87 -7.09
N LEU A 127 4.22 12.69 -6.87
CA LEU A 127 5.22 12.10 -7.78
C LEU A 127 4.69 11.89 -9.21
N VAL A 128 3.44 11.48 -9.35
CA VAL A 128 2.80 11.27 -10.66
C VAL A 128 2.52 12.61 -11.36
N THR A 129 2.14 13.66 -10.62
CA THR A 129 1.86 14.98 -11.19
C THR A 129 3.11 15.76 -11.60
N GLN A 130 4.26 15.48 -10.98
CA GLN A 130 5.53 16.10 -11.36
C GLN A 130 5.98 15.60 -12.74
N GLN A 131 6.29 16.53 -13.65
CA GLN A 131 6.86 16.23 -14.96
C GLN A 131 8.37 15.95 -14.83
N LEU A 132 8.70 14.81 -14.22
CA LEU A 132 10.08 14.37 -14.03
C LEU A 132 10.58 13.57 -15.23
N MET A 133 11.90 13.60 -15.46
CA MET A 133 12.54 12.69 -16.40
C MET A 133 12.39 11.23 -15.92
N PRO A 134 12.35 10.23 -16.82
CA PRO A 134 12.12 8.83 -16.46
C PRO A 134 13.03 8.31 -15.35
N ASP A 135 14.34 8.60 -15.42
CA ASP A 135 15.32 8.16 -14.43
C ASP A 135 15.08 8.76 -13.04
N GLU A 136 14.71 10.04 -13.00
CA GLU A 136 14.41 10.76 -11.75
C GLU A 136 13.12 10.25 -11.12
N PHE A 137 12.11 9.96 -11.94
CA PHE A 137 10.87 9.35 -11.50
C PHE A 137 11.13 7.98 -10.87
N ILE A 138 11.89 7.11 -11.55
CA ILE A 138 12.21 5.76 -11.05
C ILE A 138 12.99 5.85 -9.73
N ARG A 139 13.97 6.75 -9.64
CA ARG A 139 14.75 6.95 -8.40
C ARG A 139 13.84 7.37 -7.24
N ASN A 140 13.01 8.40 -7.44
CA ASN A 140 12.12 8.91 -6.40
C ASN A 140 11.07 7.87 -6.00
N PHE A 141 10.55 7.12 -6.97
CA PHE A 141 9.63 6.01 -6.73
C PHE A 141 10.26 4.92 -5.83
N ASN A 142 11.50 4.51 -6.13
CA ASN A 142 12.22 3.52 -5.33
C ASN A 142 12.47 4.03 -3.90
N THR A 143 12.83 5.30 -3.72
CA THR A 143 13.00 5.91 -2.40
C THR A 143 11.69 5.94 -1.58
N LEU A 144 10.56 6.27 -2.22
CA LEU A 144 9.24 6.18 -1.58
C LEU A 144 8.92 4.75 -1.16
N LYS A 145 9.17 3.78 -2.04
CA LYS A 145 8.93 2.36 -1.78
C LYS A 145 9.79 1.84 -0.62
N GLU A 146 11.07 2.21 -0.56
CA GLU A 146 11.94 1.85 0.56
C GLU A 146 11.44 2.44 1.89
N THR A 147 10.97 3.69 1.86
CA THR A 147 10.39 4.35 3.04
C THR A 147 9.11 3.65 3.48
N GLU A 148 8.27 3.25 2.54
CA GLU A 148 7.05 2.48 2.80
C GLU A 148 7.36 1.13 3.42
N VAL A 149 8.35 0.40 2.91
CA VAL A 149 8.78 -0.90 3.48
C VAL A 149 9.26 -0.72 4.93
N LYS A 150 10.06 0.31 5.21
CA LYS A 150 10.53 0.62 6.57
C LYS A 150 9.37 0.95 7.53
N LEU A 151 8.43 1.77 7.09
CA LEU A 151 7.25 2.12 7.89
C LEU A 151 6.33 0.92 8.10
N SER A 152 6.09 0.13 7.05
CA SER A 152 5.30 -1.10 7.09
C SER A 152 5.88 -2.12 8.07
N ALA A 153 7.21 -2.24 8.15
CA ALA A 153 7.88 -3.10 9.13
C ALA A 153 7.59 -2.71 10.59
N ILE A 154 7.33 -1.42 10.87
CA ILE A 154 6.98 -0.92 12.21
C ILE A 154 5.46 -1.03 12.44
N ILE A 155 4.65 -0.72 11.42
CA ILE A 155 3.19 -0.71 11.50
C ILE A 155 2.65 -2.15 11.65
N ARG A 156 3.24 -3.13 10.96
CA ARG A 156 2.79 -4.54 10.98
C ARG A 156 2.76 -5.17 12.39
N PRO A 157 3.81 -5.10 13.23
CA PRO A 157 3.72 -5.65 14.58
C PRO A 157 2.74 -4.86 15.46
N LEU A 158 2.65 -3.54 15.27
CA LEU A 158 1.70 -2.70 16.01
C LEU A 158 0.24 -3.09 15.70
N TRP A 159 -0.06 -3.41 14.45
CA TRP A 159 -1.36 -3.93 14.03
C TRP A 159 -1.78 -5.16 14.83
N VAL A 160 -0.87 -6.13 14.96
CA VAL A 160 -1.12 -7.38 15.69
C VAL A 160 -1.41 -7.07 17.15
N VAL A 161 -0.69 -6.14 17.77
CA VAL A 161 -0.92 -5.72 19.15
C VAL A 161 -2.32 -5.11 19.31
N PHE A 162 -2.72 -4.17 18.45
CA PHE A 162 -4.04 -3.55 18.53
C PHE A 162 -5.17 -4.54 18.29
N ILE A 163 -5.02 -5.47 17.34
CA ILE A 163 -6.00 -6.54 17.12
C ILE A 163 -6.08 -7.45 18.34
N LEU A 164 -4.95 -7.89 18.90
CA LEU A 164 -4.96 -8.76 20.07
C LEU A 164 -5.63 -8.09 21.27
N ILE A 165 -5.32 -6.82 21.54
CA ILE A 165 -5.98 -6.06 22.60
C ILE A 165 -7.48 -5.97 22.34
N SER A 166 -7.88 -5.61 21.11
CA SER A 166 -9.29 -5.48 20.75
C SER A 166 -10.07 -6.80 20.86
N LEU A 167 -9.46 -7.89 20.38
CA LEU A 167 -10.03 -9.24 20.38
C LEU A 167 -10.11 -9.81 21.80
N LEU A 168 -9.04 -9.74 22.58
CA LEU A 168 -9.03 -10.24 23.95
C LEU A 168 -10.02 -9.47 24.82
N SER A 169 -10.07 -8.14 24.66
CA SER A 169 -11.00 -7.32 25.40
C SER A 169 -12.46 -7.68 25.06
N ILE A 170 -12.83 -7.78 23.78
CA ILE A 170 -14.21 -8.15 23.42
C ILE A 170 -14.56 -9.57 23.87
N LEU A 171 -13.62 -10.51 23.83
CA LEU A 171 -13.84 -11.89 24.31
C LEU A 171 -14.14 -11.93 25.81
N VAL A 172 -13.40 -11.19 26.63
CA VAL A 172 -13.65 -11.10 28.07
C VAL A 172 -15.07 -10.57 28.33
N GLY A 173 -15.46 -9.50 27.64
CA GLY A 173 -16.82 -8.96 27.73
C GLY A 173 -17.88 -9.96 27.28
N ALA A 174 -17.64 -10.65 26.15
CA ALA A 174 -18.58 -11.58 25.57
C ALA A 174 -18.80 -12.82 26.45
N VAL A 175 -17.77 -13.30 27.14
CA VAL A 175 -17.89 -14.39 28.12
C VAL A 175 -18.77 -13.96 29.29
N VAL A 176 -18.57 -12.76 29.84
CA VAL A 176 -19.39 -12.24 30.94
C VAL A 176 -20.86 -12.15 30.52
N LEU A 177 -21.12 -11.59 29.34
CA LEU A 177 -22.46 -11.45 28.79
C LEU A 177 -23.10 -12.81 28.44
N GLY A 178 -22.33 -13.74 27.87
CA GLY A 178 -22.82 -15.07 27.52
C GLY A 178 -23.21 -15.91 28.74
N VAL A 179 -22.40 -15.87 29.80
CA VAL A 179 -22.74 -16.54 31.07
C VAL A 179 -24.02 -15.95 31.68
N ALA A 180 -24.17 -14.63 31.62
CA ALA A 180 -25.37 -13.97 32.11
C ALA A 180 -26.62 -14.30 31.27
N PHE A 181 -26.47 -14.36 29.95
CA PHE A 181 -27.54 -14.75 29.04
C PHE A 181 -28.03 -16.18 29.30
N ILE A 182 -27.10 -17.13 29.49
CA ILE A 182 -27.46 -18.51 29.83
C ILE A 182 -28.20 -18.55 31.17
N ARG A 183 -27.72 -17.83 32.19
CA ARG A 183 -28.40 -17.75 33.49
C ARG A 183 -29.81 -17.20 33.36
N LEU A 184 -29.99 -16.14 32.56
CA LEU A 184 -31.30 -15.55 32.29
C LEU A 184 -32.25 -16.53 31.58
N ALA A 185 -31.74 -17.36 30.67
CA ALA A 185 -32.56 -18.34 29.94
C ALA A 185 -32.96 -19.56 30.78
N THR A 186 -32.24 -19.86 31.85
CA THR A 186 -32.49 -21.03 32.72
C THR A 186 -33.40 -20.74 33.92
N HIS A 187 -33.77 -19.47 34.14
CA HIS A 187 -34.67 -19.03 35.21
C HIS A 187 -35.98 -18.51 34.65
#